data_AF-A0A3D1FV88-F1
#
_entry.id   AF-A0A3D1FV88-F1
#
_cell.length_a   1.000
_cell.length_b   1.000
_cell.length_c   1.000
_cell.angle_alpha   90.00
_cell.angle_beta   90.00
_cell.angle_gamma   90.00
#
_symmetry.space_group_name_H-M   'P 1'
#
loop_
_entity.id
_entity.type
_entity.pdbx_description
1 polymer ?
#
loop_
_entity_poly.entity_id
_entity_poly.type
_entity_poly.pdbx_seq_one_letter_code
_entity_poly.pdbx_strand_id
1 'polypeptide(L)'
;EAMPSVGHKTASVVMSQAFGVPAFPVDTHIHRLMYRWGFSNGKSVEQTERDAKRLFPRDLWNKLHLQIIFYGREYSPARGWDLERDIITQTIGRKLEIKNWYKAQELKAKKGSTSKKARR
;
A
#
# COMPACT_ATOMS: atom_id res chain seq x y z
N GLU A 1 19.74 23.60 13.30
CA GLU A 1 18.99 22.34 13.55
C GLU A 1 18.63 21.72 12.21
N ALA A 2 19.03 20.48 11.99
CA ALA A 2 18.83 19.79 10.72
C ALA A 2 17.40 19.24 10.63
N MET A 3 16.69 19.55 9.55
CA MET A 3 15.57 18.73 9.08
C MET A 3 16.03 17.89 7.87
N PRO A 4 16.67 16.74 8.08
CA PRO A 4 17.13 15.88 7.00
C PRO A 4 16.01 14.94 6.58
N SER A 5 14.96 15.44 5.92
CA SER A 5 13.96 14.50 5.35
C SER A 5 13.04 15.07 4.28
N VAL A 6 13.32 16.23 3.69
CA VAL A 6 12.59 16.64 2.48
C VAL A 6 13.15 15.84 1.30
N GLY A 7 12.83 14.55 1.28
CA GLY A 7 13.23 13.65 0.21
C GLY A 7 12.65 14.13 -1.12
N HIS A 8 13.39 13.87 -2.19
CA HIS A 8 13.13 14.25 -3.58
C HIS A 8 11.71 13.92 -4.11
N LYS A 9 10.87 13.20 -3.36
CA LYS A 9 9.45 12.94 -3.67
C LYS A 9 8.51 14.10 -3.35
N THR A 10 8.87 14.98 -2.42
CA THR A 10 8.05 16.16 -2.10
C THR A 10 8.00 17.13 -3.28
N ALA A 11 9.04 17.16 -4.11
CA ALA A 11 9.11 17.97 -5.32
C ALA A 11 8.11 17.51 -6.40
N SER A 12 7.78 16.22 -6.51
CA SER A 12 6.81 15.74 -7.51
C SER A 12 5.36 16.07 -7.14
N VAL A 13 5.03 16.13 -5.85
CA VAL A 13 3.71 16.58 -5.35
C VAL A 13 3.51 18.07 -5.60
N VAL A 14 4.59 18.86 -5.55
CA VAL A 14 4.56 20.31 -5.86
C VAL A 14 4.58 20.57 -7.37
N MET A 15 5.32 19.77 -8.17
CA MET A 15 5.39 19.96 -9.62
C MET A 15 4.06 19.64 -10.35
N SER A 16 3.22 18.74 -9.83
CA SER A 16 1.89 18.49 -10.42
C SER A 16 0.88 19.62 -10.14
N GLN A 17 1.12 20.50 -9.17
CA GLN A 17 0.31 21.70 -8.94
C GLN A 17 0.66 22.83 -9.95
N ALA A 18 1.83 22.76 -10.60
CA ALA A 18 2.33 23.82 -11.48
C ALA A 18 1.79 23.79 -12.93
N PHE A 19 1.17 22.69 -13.39
CA PHE A 19 0.77 22.51 -14.80
C PHE A 19 -0.75 22.44 -15.06
N GLY A 20 -1.58 22.78 -14.07
CA GLY A 20 -3.04 22.97 -14.28
C GLY A 20 -3.86 21.72 -14.61
N VAL A 21 -3.25 20.54 -14.77
CA VAL A 21 -3.96 19.28 -15.00
C VAL A 21 -4.22 18.58 -13.67
N PRO A 22 -5.47 18.29 -13.31
CA PRO A 22 -5.75 17.51 -12.12
C PRO A 22 -5.25 16.07 -12.26
N ALA A 23 -4.30 15.71 -11.40
CA ALA A 23 -3.76 14.36 -11.26
C ALA A 23 -4.10 13.79 -9.88
N PHE A 24 -4.30 12.47 -9.81
CA PHE A 24 -4.32 11.76 -8.54
C PHE A 24 -2.90 11.25 -8.32
N PRO A 25 -2.09 11.82 -7.41
CA PRO A 25 -0.69 11.41 -7.31
C PRO A 25 -0.60 9.97 -6.80
N VAL A 26 0.00 9.08 -7.60
CA VAL A 26 0.21 7.68 -7.23
C VAL A 26 1.67 7.48 -6.84
N ASP A 27 1.89 7.09 -5.58
CA ASP A 27 3.21 6.72 -5.10
C ASP A 27 3.32 5.19 -4.87
N THR A 28 4.44 4.74 -4.31
CA THR A 28 4.69 3.32 -4.01
C THR A 28 3.75 2.73 -2.96
N HIS A 29 3.19 3.54 -2.04
CA HIS A 29 2.21 3.06 -1.07
C HIS A 29 0.86 2.90 -1.75
N ILE A 30 0.39 3.94 -2.43
CA ILE A 30 -0.89 3.95 -3.13
C ILE A 30 -0.93 2.84 -4.18
N HIS A 31 0.10 2.69 -5.00
CA HIS A 31 0.15 1.64 -6.02
C HIS A 31 -0.02 0.24 -5.42
N ARG A 32 0.72 -0.07 -4.35
CA ARG A 32 0.62 -1.35 -3.64
C ARG A 32 -0.77 -1.55 -3.03
N LEU A 33 -1.31 -0.53 -2.37
CA LEU A 33 -2.60 -0.61 -1.67
C LEU A 33 -3.77 -0.72 -2.64
N MET A 34 -3.79 0.05 -3.72
CA MET A 34 -4.81 -0.05 -4.76
C MET A 34 -4.84 -1.44 -5.39
N TYR A 35 -3.68 -2.08 -5.59
CA TYR A 35 -3.61 -3.48 -6.03
C TYR A 35 -4.15 -4.46 -4.97
N ARG A 36 -3.71 -4.29 -3.72
CA ARG A 36 -4.04 -5.15 -2.58
C ARG A 36 -5.54 -5.09 -2.23
N TRP A 37 -6.16 -3.91 -2.33
CA TRP A 37 -7.59 -3.69 -2.14
C TRP A 37 -8.43 -4.09 -3.36
N GLY A 38 -7.80 -4.53 -4.45
CA GLY A 38 -8.52 -4.93 -5.66
C GLY A 38 -9.08 -3.77 -6.50
N PHE A 39 -8.69 -2.53 -6.19
CA PHE A 39 -9.12 -1.33 -6.92
C PHE A 39 -8.36 -1.13 -8.23
N SER A 40 -7.15 -1.67 -8.34
CA SER A 40 -6.41 -1.74 -9.59
C SER A 40 -5.79 -3.12 -9.81
N ASN A 41 -5.43 -3.42 -11.06
CA ASN A 41 -4.69 -4.62 -11.42
C ASN A 41 -3.17 -4.47 -11.21
N GLY A 42 -2.68 -3.26 -10.88
CA GLY A 42 -1.28 -3.02 -10.55
C GLY A 42 -0.31 -3.18 -11.73
N LYS A 43 -0.79 -3.18 -12.98
CA LYS A 43 0.08 -3.34 -14.16
C LYS A 43 1.04 -2.17 -14.36
N SER A 44 0.60 -0.95 -14.04
CA SER A 44 1.43 0.25 -14.10
C SER A 44 0.92 1.34 -13.16
N VAL A 45 1.74 2.35 -12.92
CA VAL A 45 1.38 3.53 -12.11
C VAL A 45 0.28 4.32 -12.81
N GLU A 46 0.38 4.50 -14.13
CA GLU A 46 -0.59 5.20 -14.96
C GLU A 46 -1.96 4.49 -14.95
N GLN A 47 -1.96 3.15 -14.98
CA GLN A 47 -3.19 2.38 -14.83
C GLN A 47 -3.82 2.62 -13.46
N THR A 48 -3.01 2.62 -12.41
CA THR A 48 -3.50 2.86 -11.05
C THR A 48 -4.05 4.27 -10.88
N GLU A 49 -3.42 5.27 -11.48
CA GLU A 49 -3.91 6.65 -11.48
C GLU A 49 -5.26 6.73 -12.19
N ARG A 50 -5.39 6.12 -13.37
CA ARG A 50 -6.68 6.07 -14.09
C ARG A 50 -7.78 5.40 -13.26
N ASP A 51 -7.46 4.29 -12.60
CA ASP A 51 -8.40 3.60 -11.72
C ASP A 51 -8.78 4.47 -10.52
N ALA A 52 -7.82 5.14 -9.88
CA ALA A 52 -8.08 6.05 -8.75
C ALA A 52 -8.97 7.23 -9.16
N LYS A 53 -8.69 7.88 -10.29
CA LYS A 53 -9.50 8.98 -10.84
C LYS A 53 -10.94 8.56 -11.15
N ARG A 54 -11.14 7.31 -11.58
CA ARG A 54 -12.47 6.73 -11.84
C ARG A 54 -13.23 6.41 -10.55
N LEU A 55 -12.52 6.02 -9.50
CA LEU A 55 -13.12 5.56 -8.23
C LEU A 55 -13.41 6.70 -7.25
N PHE A 56 -12.59 7.75 -7.24
CA PHE A 56 -12.64 8.79 -6.22
C PHE A 56 -13.07 10.15 -6.79
N PRO A 57 -13.94 10.90 -6.08
CA PRO A 57 -14.26 12.28 -6.42
C PRO A 57 -13.02 13.19 -6.46
N ARG A 58 -12.95 14.09 -7.45
CA ARG A 58 -11.77 14.93 -7.72
C ARG A 58 -11.38 15.82 -6.54
N ASP A 59 -12.36 16.36 -5.83
CA ASP A 59 -12.20 17.19 -4.64
C ASP A 59 -11.52 16.44 -3.48
N LEU A 60 -11.58 15.11 -3.47
CA LEU A 60 -10.99 14.29 -2.42
C LEU A 60 -9.58 13.78 -2.74
N TRP A 61 -9.06 13.97 -3.95
CA TRP A 61 -7.81 13.33 -4.40
C TRP A 61 -6.61 13.63 -3.51
N ASN A 62 -6.39 14.89 -3.14
CA ASN A 62 -5.27 15.28 -2.28
C ASN A 62 -5.43 14.73 -0.85
N LYS A 63 -6.65 14.73 -0.32
CA LYS A 63 -6.96 14.20 1.00
C LYS A 63 -6.75 12.68 1.05
N LEU A 64 -7.28 11.97 0.06
CA LEU A 64 -7.14 10.52 -0.07
C LEU A 64 -5.69 10.10 -0.29
N HIS A 65 -4.92 10.86 -1.09
CA HIS A 65 -3.50 10.62 -1.28
C HIS A 65 -2.75 10.53 0.06
N LEU A 66 -2.92 11.54 0.92
CA LEU A 66 -2.30 11.56 2.24
C LEU A 66 -2.84 10.44 3.15
N GLN A 67 -4.16 10.25 3.21
CA GLN A 67 -4.79 9.22 4.04
C GLN A 67 -4.30 7.81 3.69
N ILE A 68 -4.20 7.49 2.39
CA ILE A 68 -3.73 6.18 1.92
C ILE A 68 -2.24 6.00 2.25
N ILE A 69 -1.41 7.05 2.15
CA ILE A 69 -0.01 6.98 2.54
C ILE A 69 0.14 6.71 4.05
N PHE A 70 -0.60 7.44 4.89
CA PHE A 70 -0.56 7.23 6.35
C PHE A 70 -1.00 5.81 6.71
N TYR A 71 -2.13 5.35 6.16
CA TYR A 71 -2.61 3.99 6.36
C TYR A 71 -1.58 2.94 5.91
N GLY A 72 -0.97 3.15 4.74
CA GLY A 72 0.05 2.25 4.19
C GLY A 72 1.36 2.22 4.95
N ARG A 73 1.62 3.19 5.83
CA ARG A 73 2.78 3.20 6.72
C ARG A 73 2.47 2.52 8.05
N GLU A 74 1.30 2.79 8.61
CA GLU A 74 0.94 2.35 9.95
C GLU A 74 0.37 0.93 10.00
N TYR A 75 -0.53 0.59 9.06
CA TYR A 75 -1.31 -0.64 9.10
C TYR A 75 -0.93 -1.63 7.99
N SER A 76 -0.51 -1.12 6.83
CA SER A 76 -0.19 -1.97 5.67
C SER A 76 1.22 -1.74 5.12
N PRO A 77 2.28 -1.89 5.94
CA PRO A 77 3.67 -1.69 5.50
C PRO A 77 4.09 -2.71 4.43
N ALA A 78 5.10 -2.38 3.63
CA ALA A 78 5.60 -3.28 2.58
C ALA A 78 6.35 -4.49 3.16
N ARG A 79 7.02 -4.31 4.30
CA ARG A 79 7.74 -5.35 5.04
C ARG A 79 7.10 -5.53 6.40
N GLY A 80 7.12 -6.76 6.92
CA GLY A 80 6.49 -7.06 8.21
C GLY A 80 4.98 -6.85 8.20
N TRP A 81 4.34 -6.98 7.03
CA TRP A 81 2.91 -6.80 6.90
C TRP A 81 2.14 -7.83 7.73
N ASP A 82 1.22 -7.33 8.54
CA ASP A 82 0.34 -8.11 9.38
C ASP A 82 -1.11 -7.86 8.96
N LEU A 83 -1.77 -8.92 8.48
CA LEU A 83 -3.15 -8.83 8.00
C LEU A 83 -4.12 -8.50 9.15
N GLU A 84 -3.82 -8.93 10.38
CA GLU A 84 -4.69 -8.69 11.54
C GLU A 84 -4.77 -7.20 11.90
N ARG A 85 -3.74 -6.42 11.53
CA ARG A 85 -3.69 -4.97 11.73
C ARG A 85 -4.21 -4.18 10.53
N ASP A 86 -4.34 -4.83 9.37
CA ASP A 86 -4.74 -4.20 8.11
C ASP A 86 -6.25 -4.40 7.86
N ILE A 87 -7.06 -3.61 8.57
CA ILE A 87 -8.54 -3.68 8.56
C ILE A 87 -9.11 -3.59 7.14
N ILE A 88 -8.60 -2.69 6.31
CA ILE A 88 -9.09 -2.51 4.94
C ILE A 88 -8.80 -3.76 4.10
N THR A 89 -7.58 -4.28 4.12
CA THR A 89 -7.26 -5.49 3.35
C THR A 89 -8.00 -6.71 3.91
N GLN A 90 -8.20 -6.80 5.22
CA GLN A 90 -9.00 -7.86 5.82
C GLN A 90 -10.46 -7.82 5.34
N THR A 91 -11.02 -6.63 5.18
CA THR A 91 -12.44 -6.44 4.85
C THR A 91 -12.72 -6.57 3.36
N ILE A 92 -11.93 -5.90 2.52
CA ILE A 92 -12.19 -5.78 1.07
C ILE A 92 -11.00 -6.22 0.20
N GLY A 93 -9.94 -6.72 0.81
CA GLY A 93 -8.71 -7.08 0.10
C GLY A 93 -8.90 -8.20 -0.92
N ARG A 94 -7.97 -8.22 -1.87
CA ARG A 94 -7.86 -9.29 -2.87
C ARG A 94 -7.68 -10.63 -2.15
N LYS A 95 -8.60 -11.57 -2.41
CA LYS A 95 -8.60 -12.93 -1.81
C LYS A 95 -7.26 -13.65 -1.93
N LEU A 96 -6.55 -13.45 -3.05
CA LEU A 96 -5.23 -14.03 -3.27
C LEU A 96 -4.19 -13.52 -2.25
N GLU A 97 -4.18 -12.23 -1.95
CA GLU A 97 -3.23 -11.64 -0.98
C GLU A 97 -3.49 -12.16 0.43
N ILE A 98 -4.77 -12.23 0.82
CA ILE A 98 -5.21 -12.79 2.10
C ILE A 98 -4.79 -14.25 2.23
N LYS A 99 -5.05 -15.06 1.19
CA LYS A 99 -4.65 -16.48 1.16
C LYS A 99 -3.14 -16.66 1.25
N ASN A 100 -2.37 -15.82 0.55
CA ASN A 100 -0.92 -15.85 0.59
C ASN A 100 -0.39 -15.54 2.00
N TRP A 101 -1.03 -14.60 2.70
CA TRP A 101 -0.68 -14.29 4.09
C TRP A 101 -0.90 -15.50 5.01
N TYR A 102 -2.08 -16.13 5.00
CA TYR A 102 -2.35 -17.32 5.82
C TYR A 102 -1.37 -18.46 5.52
N LYS A 103 -1.10 -18.73 4.23
CA LYS A 103 -0.11 -19.74 3.82
C LYS A 103 1.29 -19.42 4.35
N ALA A 104 1.70 -18.15 4.36
CA ALA A 104 2.99 -17.76 4.92
C ALA A 104 3.06 -18.00 6.43
N GLN A 105 1.97 -17.77 7.17
CA GLN A 105 1.89 -18.05 8.61
C GLN A 105 1.98 -19.55 8.92
N GLU A 106 1.29 -20.40 8.16
CA GLU A 106 1.40 -21.86 8.28
C GLU A 106 2.84 -22.36 8.05
N LEU A 107 3.52 -21.82 7.02
CA LEU A 107 4.90 -22.17 6.72
C LEU A 107 5.86 -21.77 7.84
N LYS A 108 5.65 -20.61 8.47
CA LYS A 108 6.42 -20.17 9.65
C LYS A 108 6.20 -21.11 10.83
N ALA A 109 4.94 -21.49 11.11
CA ALA A 109 4.60 -22.41 12.19
C ALA A 109 5.27 -23.79 12.01
N LYS A 110 5.26 -24.34 10.78
CA LYS A 110 5.92 -25.60 10.45
C LYS A 110 7.44 -25.56 10.68
N LYS A 111 8.12 -24.47 10.24
CA LYS A 111 9.56 -24.29 10.45
C LYS A 111 9.94 -24.21 11.93
N GLY A 112 9.13 -23.53 12.75
CA GLY A 112 9.33 -23.45 14.20
C GLY A 112 9.26 -24.80 14.91
N SER A 113 8.31 -25.66 14.49
CA SER A 113 8.16 -27.02 15.02
C SER A 113 9.36 -27.92 14.67
N THR A 114 9.80 -27.90 13.41
CA THR A 114 10.95 -28.71 12.96
C THR A 114 12.26 -28.32 13.64
N SER A 115 12.50 -27.02 13.85
CA SER A 115 13.69 -26.54 14.56
C SER A 115 13.71 -26.95 16.04
N LYS A 116 12.54 -27.02 16.70
CA LYS A 116 12.42 -27.48 18.09
C LYS A 116 12.65 -28.99 18.22
N LYS A 117 12.30 -29.78 17.20
CA LYS A 117 12.55 -31.24 17.16
C LYS A 117 14.02 -31.58 16.88
N ALA A 118 14.75 -30.76 16.12
CA ALA A 118 16.17 -30.99 15.81
C ALA A 118 17.14 -30.60 16.95
N ARG A 119 16.66 -29.92 18.00
CA ARG A 119 17.44 -29.52 19.19
C ARG A 119 17.20 -30.42 20.41
N ARG A 120 16.38 -31.45 20.26
CA ARG A 120 16.14 -32.53 21.23
C ARG A 120 16.76 -33.80 20.69
#